data_AF-A0AAJ7W971-F1
#
_entry.id   AF-A0AAJ7W971-F1
#
_cell.length_a   1.000
_cell.length_b   1.000
_cell.length_c   1.000
_cell.angle_alpha   90.00
_cell.angle_beta   90.00
_cell.angle_gamma   90.00
#
_symmetry.space_group_name_H-M   'P 1'
#
loop_
_entity.id
_entity.type
_entity.pdbx_description
1 polymer ?
#
loop_
_entity_poly.entity_id
_entity_poly.type
_entity_poly.pdbx_seq_one_letter_code
_entity_poly.pdbx_strand_id
1 'polypeptide(L)'
;MVASPALVPSPNPQHATMAGPQRSVGMVPSPSSSLNTPGGVGATPSPQQEDQAYRDKVRQLSKYIEPLRRMIAKMSSDGNVDKISKMKKLLEILLNPTKRTPLDTLLKCEIVLEKLDFKRGDASVRPPVTTLKEHHFFSPLLEAVSTHLQSPVVNHTLQRTFGPCLEALFGPEIK
;
A
#
# COMPACT_ATOMS: atom_id res chain seq x y z
N MET A 1 -0.96 66.90 -19.44
CA MET A 1 -2.21 66.97 -20.23
C MET A 1 -2.63 65.54 -20.54
N VAL A 2 -3.82 65.18 -20.07
CA VAL A 2 -4.48 63.88 -20.26
C VAL A 2 -4.89 63.70 -21.72
N ALA A 3 -4.86 62.45 -22.21
CA ALA A 3 -5.77 62.01 -23.27
C ALA A 3 -5.97 60.48 -23.21
N SER A 4 -7.13 60.06 -22.72
CA SER A 4 -7.83 58.87 -23.21
C SER A 4 -8.84 59.32 -24.28
N PRO A 5 -9.09 58.49 -25.30
CA PRO A 5 -10.47 58.06 -25.62
C PRO A 5 -10.50 56.58 -26.12
N ALA A 6 -11.38 55.66 -25.69
CA ALA A 6 -12.85 55.53 -25.74
C ALA A 6 -13.44 54.97 -27.07
N LEU A 7 -14.01 53.74 -26.97
CA LEU A 7 -15.30 53.19 -27.48
C LEU A 7 -15.66 53.04 -29.01
N VAL A 8 -15.84 51.76 -29.44
CA VAL A 8 -16.87 51.10 -30.33
C VAL A 8 -17.10 51.59 -31.80
N PRO A 9 -17.95 51.00 -32.70
CA PRO A 9 -18.57 49.65 -32.91
C PRO A 9 -18.56 49.08 -34.39
N SER A 10 -18.77 47.74 -34.59
CA SER A 10 -19.42 46.99 -35.74
C SER A 10 -18.98 47.23 -37.23
N PRO A 11 -19.48 46.55 -38.32
CA PRO A 11 -20.34 45.34 -38.54
C PRO A 11 -19.87 44.32 -39.65
N ASN A 12 -20.53 43.13 -39.73
CA ASN A 12 -20.91 42.19 -40.86
C ASN A 12 -20.14 42.13 -42.24
N PRO A 13 -20.19 41.02 -43.06
CA PRO A 13 -21.44 40.41 -43.58
C PRO A 13 -21.48 38.87 -43.83
N GLN A 14 -22.65 38.31 -43.53
CA GLN A 14 -23.52 37.48 -44.37
C GLN A 14 -22.91 36.52 -45.40
N HIS A 15 -23.12 35.21 -45.19
CA HIS A 15 -23.51 34.30 -46.28
C HIS A 15 -24.68 33.43 -45.81
N ALA A 16 -25.81 33.60 -46.48
CA ALA A 16 -27.04 32.83 -46.30
C ALA A 16 -27.19 31.79 -47.42
N THR A 17 -28.16 30.89 -47.25
CA THR A 17 -28.81 29.98 -48.23
C THR A 17 -28.08 28.64 -48.51
N MET A 18 -28.69 27.44 -48.50
CA MET A 18 -30.08 26.96 -48.37
C MET A 18 -30.13 25.46 -47.98
N ALA A 19 -31.22 25.09 -47.27
CA ALA A 19 -32.10 23.92 -47.45
C ALA A 19 -31.76 22.49 -46.97
N GLY A 20 -32.70 21.92 -46.20
CA GLY A 20 -32.90 20.48 -45.98
C GLY A 20 -33.45 20.13 -44.58
N PRO A 21 -34.73 19.73 -44.39
CA PRO A 21 -35.36 19.61 -43.07
C PRO A 21 -35.51 18.16 -42.62
N GLN A 22 -35.13 17.80 -41.40
CA GLN A 22 -35.68 16.63 -40.66
C GLN A 22 -35.52 16.81 -39.13
N ARG A 23 -36.67 16.83 -38.42
CA ARG A 23 -37.04 16.14 -37.14
C ARG A 23 -35.93 15.81 -36.12
N SER A 24 -36.09 15.76 -34.79
CA SER A 24 -37.20 15.80 -33.84
C SER A 24 -36.55 15.56 -32.45
N VAL A 25 -37.05 16.24 -31.41
CA VAL A 25 -37.19 15.84 -29.99
C VAL A 25 -36.03 15.09 -29.28
N GLY A 26 -35.48 15.75 -28.25
CA GLY A 26 -35.24 15.20 -26.90
C GLY A 26 -34.22 14.07 -26.74
N MET A 27 -33.13 14.33 -26.00
CA MET A 27 -32.31 13.24 -25.44
C MET A 27 -31.87 13.54 -24.00
N VAL A 28 -32.32 12.64 -23.12
CA VAL A 28 -31.96 12.42 -21.71
C VAL A 28 -30.48 12.03 -21.58
N PRO A 29 -29.77 12.36 -20.48
CA PRO A 29 -28.48 11.78 -20.19
C PRO A 29 -28.67 10.42 -19.49
N SER A 30 -27.93 9.40 -19.93
CA SER A 30 -27.83 8.11 -19.24
C SER A 30 -26.51 7.38 -19.55
N PRO A 31 -26.08 6.48 -18.66
CA PRO A 31 -24.70 6.45 -18.14
C PRO A 31 -23.90 5.20 -18.52
N SER A 32 -22.62 5.22 -18.15
CA SER A 32 -21.71 4.08 -17.96
C SER A 32 -21.30 3.28 -19.20
N SER A 33 -19.99 3.21 -19.45
CA SER A 33 -19.42 2.15 -20.28
C SER A 33 -18.04 1.77 -19.75
N SER A 34 -18.03 0.72 -18.93
CA SER A 34 -16.84 -0.10 -18.69
C SER A 34 -16.58 -0.90 -19.96
N LEU A 35 -15.48 -0.59 -20.67
CA LEU A 35 -15.04 -1.42 -21.79
C LEU A 35 -13.54 -1.70 -21.69
N ASN A 36 -13.23 -2.96 -21.37
CA ASN A 36 -11.93 -3.59 -21.47
C ASN A 36 -11.41 -3.48 -22.92
N THR A 37 -10.15 -3.06 -23.11
CA THR A 37 -9.44 -3.24 -24.38
C THR A 37 -8.26 -4.21 -24.25
N PRO A 38 -8.13 -5.17 -25.19
CA PRO A 38 -7.03 -6.12 -25.27
C PRO A 38 -5.83 -5.52 -26.02
N GLY A 39 -4.62 -5.94 -25.67
CA GLY A 39 -3.45 -5.90 -26.57
C GLY A 39 -2.89 -4.52 -26.93
N GLY A 40 -1.89 -4.07 -26.17
CA GLY A 40 -1.02 -2.95 -26.52
C GLY A 40 0.36 -3.15 -25.94
N VAL A 41 1.20 -3.94 -26.61
CA VAL A 41 2.64 -3.93 -26.36
C VAL A 41 3.16 -2.53 -26.69
N GLY A 42 3.56 -1.78 -25.67
CA GLY A 42 4.21 -0.47 -25.84
C GLY A 42 3.36 0.77 -25.51
N ALA A 43 2.39 0.68 -24.59
CA ALA A 43 1.86 1.89 -23.97
C ALA A 43 2.94 2.51 -23.06
N THR A 44 3.50 3.65 -23.46
CA THR A 44 4.17 4.53 -22.50
C THR A 44 3.16 4.85 -21.40
N PRO A 45 3.47 4.59 -20.12
CA PRO A 45 2.51 4.80 -19.06
C PRO A 45 2.10 6.27 -19.07
N SER A 46 0.79 6.53 -19.16
CA SER A 46 0.26 7.88 -19.00
C SER A 46 0.76 8.46 -17.67
N PRO A 47 1.06 9.77 -17.57
CA PRO A 47 1.60 10.38 -16.35
C PRO A 47 0.76 10.11 -15.09
N GLN A 48 -0.54 9.82 -15.25
CA GLN A 48 -1.44 9.40 -14.17
C GLN A 48 -1.13 8.01 -13.60
N GLN A 49 -0.66 7.07 -14.43
CA GLN A 49 -0.29 5.71 -14.01
C GLN A 49 1.02 5.72 -13.22
N GLU A 50 1.98 6.55 -13.63
CA GLU A 50 3.25 6.69 -12.92
C GLU A 50 3.05 7.33 -11.53
N ASP A 51 2.21 8.37 -11.44
CA ASP A 51 1.82 8.96 -10.15
C ASP A 51 1.10 7.95 -9.24
N GLN A 52 0.29 7.06 -9.80
CA GLN A 52 -0.37 6.00 -9.04
C GLN A 52 0.63 4.96 -8.53
N ALA A 53 1.51 4.46 -9.40
CA ALA A 53 2.57 3.51 -9.04
C ALA A 53 3.50 4.08 -7.97
N TYR A 54 3.79 5.39 -8.05
CA TYR A 54 4.54 6.11 -7.03
C TYR A 54 3.85 6.08 -5.66
N ARG A 55 2.56 6.44 -5.59
CA ARG A 55 1.79 6.41 -4.34
C ARG A 55 1.73 5.02 -3.72
N ASP A 56 1.52 4.00 -4.55
CA ASP A 56 1.47 2.61 -4.09
C ASP A 56 2.83 2.13 -3.59
N LYS A 57 3.93 2.50 -4.26
CA LYS A 57 5.29 2.18 -3.81
C LYS A 57 5.62 2.86 -2.47
N VAL A 58 5.28 4.13 -2.29
CA VAL A 58 5.44 4.84 -1.00
C VAL A 58 4.64 4.12 0.10
N ARG A 59 3.40 3.74 -0.17
CA ARG A 59 2.57 2.98 0.78
C ARG A 59 3.21 1.65 1.14
N GLN A 60 3.74 0.92 0.16
CA GLN A 60 4.42 -0.37 0.36
C GLN A 60 5.68 -0.20 1.21
N LEU A 61 6.50 0.82 0.93
CA LEU A 61 7.76 1.07 1.64
C LEU A 61 7.55 1.65 3.04
N SER A 62 6.39 2.24 3.32
CA SER A 62 6.05 2.78 4.65
C SER A 62 6.14 1.73 5.76
N LYS A 63 6.01 0.43 5.44
CA LYS A 63 6.20 -0.68 6.40
C LYS A 63 7.61 -0.72 7.02
N TYR A 64 8.61 -0.13 6.35
CA TYR A 64 9.99 -0.11 6.82
C TYR A 64 10.34 1.11 7.69
N ILE A 65 9.45 2.12 7.80
CA ILE A 65 9.72 3.36 8.54
C ILE A 65 10.09 3.06 10.00
N GLU A 66 9.29 2.23 10.66
CA GLU A 66 9.48 1.95 12.09
C GLU A 66 10.68 1.06 12.40
N PRO A 67 10.91 -0.03 11.66
CA PRO A 67 12.16 -0.77 11.74
C PRO A 67 13.40 0.08 11.47
N LEU A 68 13.34 0.99 10.48
CA LEU A 68 14.44 1.89 10.12
C LEU A 68 14.73 2.92 11.23
N ARG A 69 13.69 3.51 11.84
CA ARG A 69 13.83 4.39 13.01
C ARG A 69 14.51 3.70 14.18
N ARG A 70 14.08 2.48 14.52
CA ARG A 70 14.69 1.69 15.60
C ARG A 70 16.15 1.38 15.33
N MET A 71 16.48 0.99 14.10
CA MET A 71 17.86 0.71 13.72
C MET A 71 18.75 1.95 13.79
N ILE A 72 18.26 3.12 13.35
CA ILE A 72 18.99 4.40 13.47
C ILE A 72 19.26 4.74 14.94
N ALA A 73 18.26 4.59 15.81
CA ALA A 73 18.43 4.86 17.24
C ALA A 73 19.48 3.93 17.87
N LYS A 74 19.46 2.63 17.53
CA LYS A 74 20.43 1.65 18.04
C LYS A 74 21.84 1.84 17.49
N MET A 75 21.99 2.17 16.21
CA MET A 75 23.31 2.37 15.59
C MET A 75 23.95 3.71 15.96
N SER A 76 23.20 4.66 16.51
CA SER A 76 23.73 5.97 16.93
C SER A 76 24.86 5.87 17.97
N SER A 77 24.97 4.76 18.70
CA SER A 77 26.07 4.48 19.64
C SER A 77 27.27 3.72 19.05
N ASP A 78 27.15 3.17 17.83
CA ASP A 78 28.11 2.23 17.23
C ASP A 78 29.21 2.94 16.40
N GLY A 79 29.18 4.27 16.30
CA GLY A 79 30.18 5.08 15.59
C GLY A 79 30.11 5.04 14.06
N ASN A 80 29.16 4.30 13.47
CA ASN A 80 29.03 4.15 12.01
C ASN A 80 28.23 5.30 11.35
N VAL A 81 28.77 6.52 11.43
CA VAL A 81 28.10 7.78 11.04
C VAL A 81 27.62 7.78 9.58
N ASP A 82 28.39 7.22 8.65
CA ASP A 82 28.04 7.15 7.23
C ASP A 82 26.79 6.29 6.98
N LYS A 83 26.72 5.13 7.63
CA LYS A 83 25.58 4.21 7.52
C LYS A 83 24.33 4.83 8.14
N ILE A 84 24.46 5.46 9.30
CA ILE A 84 23.37 6.20 9.96
C ILE A 84 22.87 7.32 9.05
N SER A 85 23.77 8.06 8.40
CA SER A 85 23.41 9.14 7.47
C SER A 85 22.62 8.63 6.27
N LYS A 86 23.03 7.50 5.68
CA LYS A 86 22.30 6.82 4.60
C LYS A 86 20.92 6.35 5.06
N MET A 87 20.81 5.75 6.25
CA MET A 87 19.54 5.32 6.83
C MET A 87 18.60 6.48 7.14
N LYS A 88 19.12 7.58 7.69
CA LYS A 88 18.35 8.83 7.90
C LYS A 88 17.85 9.39 6.57
N LYS A 89 18.67 9.33 5.52
CA LYS A 89 18.25 9.79 4.19
C LYS A 89 17.13 8.93 3.61
N LEU A 90 17.23 7.60 3.72
CA LEU A 90 16.13 6.68 3.35
C LEU A 90 14.85 7.00 4.14
N LEU A 91 14.96 7.23 5.45
CA LEU A 91 13.83 7.58 6.28
C LEU A 91 13.20 8.93 5.88
N GLU A 92 14.00 9.93 5.54
CA GLU A 92 13.52 11.24 5.08
C GLU A 92 12.67 11.11 3.80
N ILE A 93 13.12 10.30 2.85
CA ILE A 93 12.43 10.04 1.57
C ILE A 93 11.08 9.35 1.83
N LEU A 94 11.04 8.36 2.73
CA LEU A 94 9.81 7.63 3.04
C LEU A 94 8.79 8.48 3.83
N LEU A 95 9.26 9.40 4.68
CA LEU A 95 8.39 10.27 5.47
C LEU A 95 7.87 11.47 4.66
N ASN A 96 8.62 11.93 3.65
CA ASN A 96 8.27 13.09 2.84
C ASN A 96 8.22 12.74 1.35
N PRO A 97 7.26 11.92 0.91
CA PRO A 97 7.12 11.52 -0.50
C PRO A 97 6.73 12.70 -1.41
N THR A 98 6.39 13.86 -0.84
CA THR A 98 6.04 15.10 -1.55
C THR A 98 7.24 15.85 -2.09
N LYS A 99 8.45 15.65 -1.54
CA LYS A 99 9.69 16.01 -2.22
C LYS A 99 9.89 14.98 -3.32
N ARG A 100 9.49 15.30 -4.56
CA ARG A 100 9.52 14.42 -5.75
C ARG A 100 10.84 13.65 -5.89
N THR A 101 10.96 12.51 -5.21
CA THR A 101 11.98 11.52 -5.53
C THR A 101 11.46 10.73 -6.73
N PRO A 102 12.26 10.49 -7.77
CA PRO A 102 11.78 9.74 -8.93
C PRO A 102 11.46 8.30 -8.53
N LEU A 103 10.51 7.68 -9.23
CA LEU A 103 10.06 6.31 -8.96
C LEU A 103 11.23 5.30 -8.96
N ASP A 104 12.18 5.45 -9.88
CA ASP A 104 13.43 4.68 -9.91
C ASP A 104 14.21 4.72 -8.59
N THR A 105 14.22 5.86 -7.91
CA THR A 105 14.91 5.98 -6.62
C THR A 105 14.17 5.21 -5.54
N LEU A 106 12.84 5.22 -5.54
CA LEU A 106 12.05 4.41 -4.60
C LEU A 106 12.28 2.90 -4.83
N LEU A 107 12.36 2.47 -6.09
CA LEU A 107 12.69 1.08 -6.42
C LEU A 107 14.08 0.69 -5.90
N LYS A 108 15.07 1.58 -6.02
CA LYS A 108 16.40 1.35 -5.42
C LYS A 108 16.34 1.28 -3.89
N CYS A 109 15.51 2.13 -3.25
CA CYS A 109 15.28 2.08 -1.81
C CYS A 109 14.69 0.73 -1.40
N GLU A 110 13.72 0.20 -2.15
CA GLU A 110 13.12 -1.11 -1.92
C GLU A 110 14.17 -2.22 -1.86
N ILE A 111 15.04 -2.32 -2.87
CA ILE A 111 16.10 -3.34 -2.94
C ILE A 111 17.02 -3.25 -1.71
N VAL A 112 17.41 -2.04 -1.30
CA VAL A 112 18.26 -1.85 -0.13
C VAL A 112 17.54 -2.25 1.15
N LEU A 113 16.25 -1.88 1.29
CA LEU A 113 15.44 -2.18 2.46
C LEU A 113 15.14 -3.69 2.57
N GLU A 114 14.93 -4.39 1.45
CA GLU A 114 14.74 -5.85 1.45
C GLU A 114 16.01 -6.60 1.85
N LYS A 115 17.18 -6.09 1.49
CA LYS A 115 18.47 -6.66 1.88
C LYS A 115 18.88 -6.30 3.31
N LEU A 116 18.19 -5.36 3.96
CA LEU A 116 18.46 -5.00 5.35
C LEU A 116 17.69 -5.95 6.28
N ASP A 117 18.43 -6.75 7.04
CA ASP A 117 17.88 -7.64 8.06
C ASP A 117 17.34 -6.86 9.28
N PHE A 118 16.12 -6.31 9.18
CA PHE A 118 15.42 -5.64 10.28
C PHE A 118 15.04 -6.58 11.45
N LYS A 119 15.15 -7.89 11.22
CA LYS A 119 14.65 -8.98 12.07
C LYS A 119 15.35 -9.08 13.44
N ARG A 120 16.50 -8.43 13.61
CA ARG A 120 17.27 -8.43 14.88
C ARG A 120 16.82 -7.34 15.87
N GLY A 121 15.86 -6.48 15.48
CA GLY A 121 15.53 -5.26 16.20
C GLY A 121 14.34 -5.31 17.15
N ASP A 122 13.47 -6.33 17.08
CA ASP A 122 12.13 -6.26 17.68
C ASP A 122 11.71 -7.61 18.31
N ALA A 123 11.98 -7.75 19.60
CA ALA A 123 11.45 -8.81 20.46
C ALA A 123 10.49 -8.19 21.49
N SER A 124 9.56 -7.33 21.06
CA SER A 124 8.63 -6.68 21.99
C SER A 124 7.24 -6.47 21.39
N VAL A 125 6.33 -7.36 21.80
CA VAL A 125 4.87 -7.16 21.95
C VAL A 125 4.07 -6.87 20.67
N ARG A 126 3.91 -7.90 19.83
CA ARG A 126 2.71 -8.15 19.00
C ARG A 126 2.68 -9.65 18.67
N PRO A 127 1.52 -10.33 18.54
CA PRO A 127 1.51 -11.76 18.23
C PRO A 127 2.27 -11.96 16.93
N PRO A 128 3.37 -12.74 16.92
CA PRO A 128 4.23 -12.80 15.76
C PRO A 128 3.50 -13.61 14.69
N VAL A 129 3.25 -12.99 13.54
CA VAL A 129 3.16 -13.73 12.29
C VAL A 129 4.59 -14.19 12.03
N THR A 130 4.94 -15.35 12.58
CA THR A 130 6.29 -15.87 12.59
C THR A 130 6.75 -16.18 11.17
N THR A 131 7.98 -15.78 10.93
CA THR A 131 8.67 -15.90 9.66
C THR A 131 8.93 -17.35 9.29
N LEU A 132 8.38 -17.74 8.12
CA LEU A 132 8.57 -18.87 7.22
C LEU A 132 9.47 -20.11 7.52
N LYS A 133 10.42 -20.10 8.46
CA LYS A 133 11.21 -21.31 8.80
C LYS A 133 10.62 -22.15 9.93
N GLU A 134 9.96 -21.53 10.91
CA GLU A 134 9.18 -22.28 11.93
C GLU A 134 7.87 -22.83 11.37
N HIS A 135 7.30 -22.17 10.35
CA HIS A 135 6.04 -22.57 9.76
C HIS A 135 6.08 -23.98 9.17
N HIS A 136 7.25 -24.46 8.70
CA HIS A 136 7.37 -25.85 8.21
C HIS A 136 7.37 -26.89 9.33
N PHE A 137 7.91 -26.55 10.51
CA PHE A 137 7.93 -27.48 11.63
C PHE A 137 6.54 -27.60 12.27
N PHE A 138 5.81 -26.48 12.35
CA PHE A 138 4.48 -26.44 12.93
C PHE A 138 3.34 -26.55 11.90
N SER A 139 3.63 -26.66 10.60
CA SER A 139 2.58 -26.75 9.57
C SER A 139 1.61 -27.91 9.80
N PRO A 140 2.05 -29.14 10.16
CA PRO A 140 1.11 -30.24 10.38
C PRO A 140 0.20 -29.97 11.59
N LEU A 141 0.74 -29.34 12.63
CA LEU A 141 -0.03 -28.97 13.82
C LEU A 141 -1.05 -27.88 13.50
N LEU A 142 -0.65 -26.86 12.73
CA LEU A 142 -1.51 -25.76 12.33
C LEU A 142 -2.66 -26.24 11.43
N GLU A 143 -2.36 -27.14 10.51
CA GLU A 143 -3.37 -27.77 9.65
C GLU A 143 -4.36 -28.58 10.48
N ALA A 144 -3.87 -29.44 11.39
CA ALA A 144 -4.73 -30.21 12.28
C ALA A 144 -5.63 -29.33 13.14
N VAL A 145 -5.11 -28.24 13.72
CA VAL A 145 -5.91 -27.28 14.50
C VAL A 145 -6.96 -26.61 13.61
N SER A 146 -6.56 -26.13 12.43
CA SER A 146 -7.46 -25.47 11.48
C SER A 146 -8.63 -26.38 11.07
N THR A 147 -8.35 -27.66 10.78
CA THR A 147 -9.39 -28.66 10.47
C THR A 147 -10.35 -28.86 11.64
N HIS A 148 -9.84 -28.92 12.88
CA HIS A 148 -10.68 -29.12 14.05
C HIS A 148 -11.51 -27.89 14.44
N LEU A 149 -11.00 -26.68 14.18
CA LEU A 149 -11.74 -25.43 14.41
C LEU A 149 -12.98 -25.29 13.53
N GLN A 150 -13.01 -25.95 12.37
CA GLN A 150 -14.19 -25.98 11.49
C GLN A 150 -15.26 -26.97 11.96
N SER A 151 -14.94 -27.81 12.95
CA SER A 151 -15.85 -28.83 13.47
C SER A 151 -16.85 -28.24 14.47
N PRO A 152 -18.15 -28.58 14.38
CA PRO A 152 -19.15 -28.14 15.35
C PRO A 152 -18.91 -28.69 16.77
N VAL A 153 -18.02 -29.68 16.93
CA VAL A 153 -17.67 -30.30 18.22
C VAL A 153 -16.29 -29.90 18.74
N VAL A 154 -15.68 -28.84 18.18
CA VAL A 154 -14.31 -28.41 18.52
C VAL A 154 -14.06 -28.28 20.02
N ASN A 155 -14.97 -27.65 20.77
CA ASN A 155 -14.80 -27.45 22.21
C ASN A 155 -14.69 -28.77 22.97
N HIS A 156 -15.51 -29.76 22.60
CA HIS A 156 -15.48 -31.07 23.20
C HIS A 156 -14.19 -31.83 22.84
N THR A 157 -13.73 -31.71 21.59
CA THR A 157 -12.45 -32.29 21.16
C THR A 157 -11.27 -31.65 21.90
N LEU A 158 -11.25 -30.33 22.05
CA LEU A 158 -10.22 -29.61 22.80
C LEU A 158 -10.20 -30.02 24.27
N GLN A 159 -11.38 -30.06 24.92
CA GLN A 159 -11.49 -30.47 26.32
C GLN A 159 -11.05 -31.92 26.53
N ARG A 160 -11.43 -32.85 25.65
CA ARG A 160 -10.94 -34.23 25.73
C ARG A 160 -9.43 -34.32 25.53
N THR A 161 -8.87 -33.53 24.63
CA THR A 161 -7.45 -33.61 24.25
C THR A 161 -6.54 -32.97 25.30
N PHE A 162 -6.92 -31.81 25.82
CA PHE A 162 -6.08 -31.02 26.72
C PHE A 162 -6.53 -31.08 28.19
N GLY A 163 -7.76 -31.51 28.47
CA GLY A 163 -8.33 -31.58 29.82
C GLY A 163 -7.47 -32.34 30.83
N PRO A 164 -7.01 -33.57 30.54
CA PRO A 164 -6.16 -34.32 31.47
C PRO A 164 -4.85 -33.60 31.80
N CYS A 165 -4.27 -32.88 30.83
CA CYS A 165 -3.06 -32.09 31.05
C CYS A 165 -3.33 -30.85 31.89
N LEU A 166 -4.47 -30.20 31.68
CA LEU A 166 -4.89 -29.02 32.46
C LEU A 166 -5.19 -29.43 33.91
N GLU A 167 -5.89 -30.55 34.13
CA GLU A 167 -6.12 -31.09 35.48
C GLU A 167 -4.82 -31.47 36.18
N ALA A 168 -3.85 -32.06 35.47
CA ALA A 168 -2.54 -32.37 36.03
C ALA A 168 -1.71 -31.12 36.36
N LEU A 169 -1.86 -30.03 35.58
CA LEU A 169 -1.09 -28.80 35.75
C LEU A 169 -1.65 -27.89 36.86
N PHE A 170 -2.97 -27.79 36.96
CA PHE A 170 -3.64 -26.89 37.89
C PHE A 170 -4.16 -27.58 39.14
N GLY A 171 -4.28 -28.91 39.13
CA GLY A 171 -4.81 -29.69 40.23
C GLY A 171 -6.29 -29.37 40.52
N PRO A 172 -6.87 -29.97 41.57
CA PRO A 172 -8.20 -29.60 42.05
C PRO A 172 -8.20 -28.14 42.53
N GLU A 173 -9.28 -27.40 42.25
CA GLU A 173 -9.47 -26.05 42.80
C GLU A 173 -9.36 -26.09 44.33
N ILE A 174 -8.39 -25.37 44.88
CA ILE A 174 -8.27 -25.16 46.32
C ILE A 174 -9.46 -24.28 46.72
N LYS A 175 -10.41 -24.86 47.46
CA LYS A 175 -11.64 -24.21 47.90
C LYS A 175 -11.51 -23.70 49.33
#